data_AF-A0A971QMI3-F1
#
_entry.id   AF-A0A971QMI3-F1
#
_cell.length_a   1.000
_cell.length_b   1.000
_cell.length_c   1.000
_cell.angle_alpha   90.00
_cell.angle_beta   90.00
_cell.angle_gamma   90.00
#
_symmetry.space_group_name_H-M   'P 1'
#
loop_
_entity.id
_entity.type
_entity.pdbx_description
1 polymer ?
#
loop_
_entity_poly.entity_id
_entity_poly.type
_entity_poly.pdbx_seq_one_letter_code
_entity_poly.pdbx_strand_id
1 'polypeptide(L)'
;MVDNLTPQQRSYCMSCVKGKDTGLEVRVRSALHKKGLRFRKHVHNLPGNPDIVFPRARVAVFVDGDFWHGYRFALWEYKVSDFWKKKINKNRARDAVNHRKLRRMGWAVIRLWQHDIEKDFDTCIDQIITAVFGVKVSSESQLVALKIKAKRGSSKGKCIHRKRKRAIIPTFPWVC
;
A
#
# COMPACT_ATOMS: atom_id res chain seq x y z
N MET A 1 31.15 12.26 -11.12
CA MET A 1 31.29 12.04 -9.67
C MET A 1 31.79 10.62 -9.48
N VAL A 2 32.92 10.45 -8.79
CA VAL A 2 33.50 9.13 -8.51
C VAL A 2 32.62 8.44 -7.47
N ASP A 3 32.38 7.14 -7.61
CA ASP A 3 31.58 6.39 -6.64
C ASP A 3 32.38 6.20 -5.36
N ASN A 4 31.84 6.67 -4.23
CA ASN A 4 32.48 6.53 -2.92
C ASN A 4 32.38 5.11 -2.34
N LEU A 5 31.70 4.19 -3.04
CA LEU A 5 31.46 2.81 -2.60
C LEU A 5 32.29 1.82 -3.40
N THR A 6 32.86 0.83 -2.72
CA THR A 6 33.49 -0.30 -3.40
C THR A 6 32.44 -1.13 -4.16
N PRO A 7 32.82 -1.88 -5.21
CA PRO A 7 31.88 -2.75 -5.93
C PRO A 7 31.12 -3.73 -5.02
N GLN A 8 31.78 -4.23 -3.97
CA GLN A 8 31.19 -5.12 -2.96
C GLN A 8 30.16 -4.40 -2.10
N GLN A 9 30.48 -3.19 -1.62
CA GLN A 9 29.53 -2.35 -0.87
C GLN A 9 28.32 -1.97 -1.73
N ARG A 10 28.53 -1.60 -3.00
CA ARG A 10 27.44 -1.33 -3.93
C ARG A 10 26.56 -2.56 -4.15
N SER A 11 27.16 -3.73 -4.36
CA SER A 11 26.42 -4.99 -4.52
C SER A 11 25.59 -5.30 -3.27
N TYR A 12 26.17 -5.15 -2.08
CA TYR A 12 25.48 -5.34 -0.82
C TYR A 12 24.32 -4.35 -0.65
N CYS A 13 24.55 -3.05 -0.84
CA CYS A 13 23.50 -2.03 -0.78
C CYS A 13 22.36 -2.34 -1.76
N MET A 14 22.68 -2.71 -3.01
CA MET A 14 21.68 -3.07 -4.01
C MET A 14 20.90 -4.34 -3.63
N SER A 15 21.53 -5.30 -2.96
CA SER A 15 20.85 -6.51 -2.46
C SER A 15 19.85 -6.22 -1.35
N CYS A 16 20.07 -5.15 -0.57
CA CYS A 16 19.16 -4.72 0.49
C CYS A 16 17.96 -3.93 -0.04
N VAL A 17 18.02 -3.42 -1.27
CA VAL A 17 16.90 -2.69 -1.90
C VAL A 17 15.79 -3.69 -2.25
N LYS A 18 14.75 -3.73 -1.41
CA LYS A 18 13.57 -4.58 -1.63
C LYS A 18 12.66 -3.96 -2.68
N GLY A 19 12.17 -4.78 -3.60
CA GLY A 19 11.20 -4.35 -4.62
C GLY A 19 9.73 -4.35 -4.16
N LYS A 20 9.44 -4.86 -2.96
CA LYS A 20 8.11 -4.93 -2.33
C LYS A 20 8.26 -4.89 -0.82
N ASP A 21 7.20 -4.47 -0.11
CA ASP A 21 7.18 -4.40 1.36
C ASP A 21 8.35 -3.53 1.88
N THR A 22 8.60 -2.40 1.21
CA THR A 22 9.58 -1.42 1.69
C THR A 22 9.18 -0.91 3.08
N GLY A 23 10.16 -0.42 3.86
CA GLY A 23 9.89 0.10 5.22
C GLY A 23 8.79 1.17 5.24
N LEU A 24 8.74 2.02 4.21
CA LEU A 24 7.71 3.04 4.01
C LEU A 24 6.32 2.42 3.77
N GLU A 25 6.20 1.46 2.86
CA GLU A 25 4.95 0.74 2.61
C GLU A 25 4.44 0.04 3.87
N VAL A 26 5.32 -0.60 4.65
CA VAL A 26 4.95 -1.25 5.92
C VAL A 26 4.40 -0.24 6.91
N ARG A 27 5.07 0.92 7.05
CA ARG A 27 4.66 1.99 7.97
C ARG A 27 3.28 2.56 7.61
N VAL A 28 3.05 2.89 6.34
CA VAL A 28 1.76 3.40 5.84
C VAL A 28 0.65 2.36 6.07
N ARG A 29 0.89 1.10 5.71
CA ARG A 29 -0.10 0.02 5.91
C ARG A 29 -0.45 -0.19 7.37
N SER A 30 0.54 -0.18 8.27
CA SER A 30 0.33 -0.31 9.70
C SER A 30 -0.57 0.81 10.25
N ALA A 31 -0.32 2.05 9.83
CA ALA A 31 -1.15 3.19 10.22
C ALA A 31 -2.60 3.08 9.71
N LEU A 32 -2.79 2.72 8.44
CA LEU A 32 -4.13 2.52 7.87
C LEU A 32 -4.90 1.39 8.56
N HIS A 33 -4.20 0.30 8.89
CA HIS A 33 -4.79 -0.82 9.62
C HIS A 33 -5.21 -0.42 11.03
N LYS A 34 -4.37 0.35 11.75
CA LYS A 34 -4.71 0.92 13.07
C LYS A 34 -5.94 1.83 13.01
N LYS A 35 -6.13 2.58 11.91
CA LYS A 35 -7.31 3.41 11.66
C LYS A 35 -8.55 2.61 11.20
N GLY A 36 -8.47 1.28 11.12
CA GLY A 36 -9.60 0.38 10.83
C GLY A 36 -9.95 0.22 9.36
N LEU A 37 -9.10 0.69 8.45
CA LEU A 37 -9.31 0.60 7.02
C LEU A 37 -8.90 -0.79 6.50
N ARG A 38 -9.75 -1.38 5.65
CA ARG A 38 -9.44 -2.63 4.95
C ARG A 38 -9.02 -2.33 3.52
N PHE A 39 -7.83 -2.78 3.16
CA PHE A 39 -7.25 -2.62 1.83
C PHE A 39 -6.73 -3.96 1.31
N ARG A 40 -6.53 -4.04 0.00
CA ARG A 40 -5.78 -5.12 -0.65
C ARG A 40 -4.38 -4.60 -0.98
N LYS A 41 -3.38 -5.47 -0.84
CA LYS A 41 -1.99 -5.19 -1.22
C LYS A 41 -1.64 -5.90 -2.53
N HIS A 42 -0.73 -5.31 -3.30
CA HIS A 42 -0.15 -5.89 -4.52
C HIS A 42 -1.20 -6.46 -5.48
N VAL A 43 -2.16 -5.64 -5.89
CA VAL A 43 -3.21 -6.08 -6.81
C VAL A 43 -2.63 -6.15 -8.23
N HIS A 44 -2.24 -7.35 -8.65
CA HIS A 44 -1.69 -7.61 -9.98
C HIS A 44 -2.67 -7.36 -11.13
N ASN A 45 -3.97 -7.32 -10.83
CA ASN A 45 -5.01 -7.05 -11.82
C ASN A 45 -5.08 -5.58 -12.23
N LEU A 46 -4.36 -4.69 -11.54
CA LEU A 46 -4.37 -3.26 -11.82
C LEU A 46 -3.05 -2.80 -12.46
N PRO A 47 -3.11 -1.92 -13.47
CA PRO A 47 -1.92 -1.42 -14.14
C PRO A 47 -1.03 -0.66 -13.15
N GLY A 48 0.24 -1.05 -13.09
CA GLY A 48 1.23 -0.46 -12.19
C GLY A 48 1.34 -1.12 -10.82
N ASN A 49 0.59 -2.19 -10.53
CA ASN A 49 0.66 -2.92 -9.25
C ASN A 49 0.63 -1.99 -8.02
N PRO A 50 -0.44 -1.19 -7.85
CA PRO A 50 -0.55 -0.28 -6.70
C PRO A 50 -0.31 -1.00 -5.37
N ASP A 51 0.41 -0.33 -4.47
CA ASP A 51 0.80 -0.89 -3.17
C ASP A 51 -0.41 -1.15 -2.29
N ILE A 52 -1.33 -0.19 -2.28
CA ILE A 52 -2.54 -0.23 -1.46
C ILE A 52 -3.74 0.11 -2.33
N VAL A 53 -4.75 -0.76 -2.29
CA VAL A 53 -5.97 -0.62 -3.07
C VAL A 53 -7.18 -0.71 -2.17
N PHE A 54 -8.12 0.20 -2.38
CA PHE A 54 -9.45 0.20 -1.77
C PHE A 54 -10.50 -0.09 -2.85
N PRO A 55 -10.87 -1.37 -3.07
CA PRO A 55 -11.75 -1.74 -4.18
C PRO A 55 -13.14 -1.08 -4.12
N ARG A 56 -13.67 -0.89 -2.90
CA ARG A 56 -15.01 -0.28 -2.69
C ARG A 56 -15.04 1.19 -3.05
N ALA A 57 -13.99 1.94 -2.69
CA ALA A 57 -13.87 3.36 -2.97
C ALA A 57 -13.21 3.66 -4.33
N ARG A 58 -12.74 2.62 -5.03
CA ARG A 58 -11.94 2.73 -6.27
C ARG A 58 -10.73 3.67 -6.10
N VAL A 59 -10.05 3.58 -4.96
CA VAL A 59 -8.83 4.33 -4.67
C VAL A 59 -7.61 3.42 -4.79
N ALA A 60 -6.62 3.83 -5.57
CA ALA A 60 -5.31 3.20 -5.69
C ALA A 60 -4.25 4.15 -5.13
N VAL A 61 -3.44 3.66 -4.20
CA VAL A 61 -2.37 4.42 -3.56
C VAL A 61 -1.03 3.83 -3.95
N PHE A 62 -0.12 4.70 -4.39
CA PHE A 62 1.27 4.40 -4.70
C PHE A 62 2.17 5.05 -3.66
N VAL A 63 3.11 4.28 -3.10
CA VAL A 63 4.13 4.75 -2.18
C VAL A 63 5.46 4.74 -2.93
N ASP A 64 5.80 5.89 -3.50
CA ASP A 64 6.93 6.03 -4.42
C ASP A 64 8.17 6.58 -3.69
N GLY A 65 9.32 5.95 -3.91
CA GLY A 65 10.60 6.50 -3.48
C GLY A 65 11.07 7.64 -4.40
N ASP A 66 11.56 8.73 -3.81
CA ASP A 66 11.92 9.96 -4.54
C ASP A 66 12.96 9.73 -5.65
N PHE A 67 13.97 8.92 -5.36
CA PHE A 67 15.05 8.62 -6.30
C PHE A 67 14.56 7.76 -7.48
N TRP A 68 13.82 6.68 -7.21
CA TRP A 68 13.47 5.67 -8.21
C TRP A 68 12.40 6.12 -9.19
N HIS A 69 11.47 6.96 -8.72
CA HIS A 69 10.40 7.55 -9.52
C HIS A 69 10.71 8.99 -9.97
N GLY A 70 11.87 9.51 -9.56
CA GLY A 70 12.41 10.77 -10.07
C GLY A 70 11.59 11.99 -9.67
N TYR A 71 11.35 12.16 -8.36
CA TYR A 71 10.72 13.38 -7.86
C TYR A 71 11.57 14.60 -8.27
N ARG A 72 10.95 15.53 -9.01
CA ARG A 72 11.60 16.70 -9.62
C ARG A 72 12.91 16.36 -10.36
N PHE A 73 12.94 15.22 -11.07
CA PHE A 73 14.14 14.68 -11.71
C PHE A 73 14.94 15.70 -12.55
N ALA A 74 14.26 16.59 -13.25
CA ALA A 74 14.89 17.63 -14.08
C ALA A 74 15.89 18.52 -13.30
N LEU A 75 15.75 18.67 -11.98
CA LEU A 75 16.63 19.50 -11.15
C LEU A 75 17.94 18.83 -10.76
N TRP A 76 18.03 17.51 -10.86
CA TRP A 76 19.20 16.75 -10.40
C TRP A 76 19.64 15.68 -11.39
N GLU A 77 19.03 15.63 -12.59
CA GLU A 77 19.40 14.72 -13.67
C GLU A 77 20.90 14.75 -13.99
N TYR A 78 21.52 15.93 -13.96
CA TYR A 78 22.97 16.07 -14.21
C TYR A 78 23.86 15.39 -13.17
N LYS A 79 23.34 15.08 -11.97
CA LYS A 79 24.10 14.45 -10.88
C LYS A 79 24.22 12.94 -11.03
N VAL A 80 23.37 12.32 -11.85
CA VAL A 80 23.35 10.86 -12.03
C VAL A 80 24.00 10.43 -13.35
N SER A 81 24.51 9.20 -13.39
CA SER A 81 25.06 8.63 -14.62
C SER A 81 23.99 8.40 -15.67
N ASP A 82 24.37 8.34 -16.95
CA ASP A 82 23.43 8.19 -18.06
C ASP A 82 22.60 6.90 -17.99
N PHE A 83 23.16 5.85 -17.39
CA PHE A 83 22.41 4.63 -17.08
C PHE A 83 21.20 4.93 -16.18
N TRP A 84 21.41 5.66 -15.09
CA TRP A 84 20.35 6.03 -14.15
C TRP A 84 19.36 7.00 -14.76
N LYS A 85 19.82 7.96 -15.59
CA LYS A 85 18.92 8.86 -16.34
C LYS A 85 17.95 8.09 -17.21
N LYS A 86 18.46 7.16 -18.04
CA LYS A 86 17.62 6.32 -18.90
C LYS A 86 16.65 5.47 -18.08
N LYS A 87 17.10 4.89 -16.96
CA LYS A 87 16.26 4.06 -16.09
C LYS A 87 15.13 4.84 -15.42
N ILE A 88 15.43 6.01 -14.84
CA ILE A 88 14.43 6.86 -14.17
C ILE A 88 13.43 7.39 -15.19
N ASN A 89 13.88 7.85 -16.37
CA ASN A 89 12.98 8.32 -17.42
C ASN A 89 12.04 7.21 -17.93
N LYS A 90 12.54 5.98 -18.08
CA LYS A 90 11.70 4.82 -18.42
C LYS A 90 10.66 4.52 -17.34
N ASN A 91 11.04 4.61 -16.06
CA ASN A 91 10.10 4.42 -14.95
C ASN A 91 9.01 5.49 -14.95
N ARG A 92 9.38 6.78 -15.06
CA ARG A 92 8.44 7.90 -15.13
C ARG A 92 7.45 7.77 -16.30
N ALA A 93 7.95 7.37 -17.48
CA ALA A 93 7.10 7.14 -18.65
C ALA A 93 6.10 6.00 -18.41
N ARG A 94 6.55 4.90 -17.80
CA ARG A 94 5.69 3.78 -17.42
C ARG A 94 4.62 4.20 -16.40
N ASP A 95 5.01 4.97 -15.39
CA ASP A 95 4.09 5.45 -14.35
C ASP A 95 3.02 6.38 -14.93
N ALA A 96 3.39 7.26 -15.87
CA ALA A 96 2.44 8.12 -16.57
C ALA A 96 1.43 7.30 -17.41
N VAL A 97 1.86 6.21 -18.04
CA VAL A 97 0.95 5.30 -18.75
C VAL A 97 0.01 4.59 -17.77
N ASN A 98 0.54 4.04 -16.67
CA ASN A 98 -0.26 3.34 -15.67
C ASN A 98 -1.29 4.25 -15.01
N HIS A 99 -0.87 5.46 -14.64
CA HIS A 99 -1.75 6.47 -14.05
C HIS A 99 -2.91 6.83 -15.00
N ARG A 100 -2.63 7.03 -16.30
CA ARG A 100 -3.66 7.27 -17.31
C ARG A 100 -4.61 6.09 -17.49
N LYS A 101 -4.12 4.85 -17.40
CA LYS A 101 -4.97 3.66 -17.47
C LYS A 101 -5.88 3.55 -16.25
N LEU A 102 -5.35 3.75 -15.04
CA LEU A 102 -6.14 3.73 -13.81
C LEU A 102 -7.25 4.79 -13.81
N ARG A 103 -6.92 6.03 -14.21
CA ARG A 103 -7.92 7.11 -14.31
C ARG A 103 -9.00 6.81 -15.33
N ARG A 104 -8.65 6.25 -16.50
CA ARG A 104 -9.63 5.79 -17.50
C ARG A 104 -10.51 4.66 -16.99
N MET A 105 -9.96 3.78 -16.16
CA MET A 105 -10.71 2.77 -15.43
C MET A 105 -11.49 3.34 -14.23
N GLY A 106 -11.61 4.67 -14.08
CA GLY A 106 -12.38 5.32 -13.02
C GLY A 106 -11.80 5.15 -11.61
N TRP A 107 -10.50 4.92 -11.49
CA TRP A 107 -9.82 4.87 -10.19
C TRP A 107 -9.28 6.25 -9.80
N ALA A 108 -9.49 6.63 -8.55
CA ALA A 108 -8.78 7.73 -7.93
C ALA A 108 -7.36 7.26 -7.59
N VAL A 109 -6.35 7.99 -8.08
CA VAL A 109 -4.95 7.63 -7.87
C VAL A 109 -4.30 8.64 -6.94
N ILE A 110 -3.75 8.16 -5.84
CA ILE A 110 -3.00 8.94 -4.87
C ILE A 110 -1.55 8.47 -4.93
N ARG A 111 -0.63 9.41 -5.03
CA ARG A 111 0.80 9.15 -4.93
C ARG A 111 1.31 9.81 -3.67
N LEU A 112 1.94 9.02 -2.82
CA LEU A 112 2.68 9.49 -1.66
C LEU A 112 4.17 9.33 -1.95
N TRP A 113 4.90 10.42 -1.80
CA TRP A 113 6.35 10.40 -1.93
C TRP A 113 7.02 10.13 -0.59
N GLN A 114 8.21 9.55 -0.63
CA GLN A 114 9.01 9.28 0.56
C GLN A 114 9.21 10.55 1.42
N HIS A 115 9.65 11.66 0.83
CA HIS A 115 9.84 12.91 1.57
C HIS A 115 8.55 13.44 2.22
N ASP A 116 7.39 13.27 1.58
CA ASP A 116 6.10 13.70 2.15
C ASP A 116 5.76 12.86 3.40
N ILE A 117 6.02 11.55 3.35
CA ILE A 117 5.82 10.60 4.46
C ILE A 117 6.79 10.89 5.61
N GLU A 118 8.02 11.28 5.31
CA GLU A 118 9.03 11.62 6.30
C GLU A 118 8.73 12.96 6.98
N LYS A 119 8.23 13.94 6.22
CA LYS A 119 7.91 15.28 6.71
C LYS A 119 6.60 15.31 7.50
N ASP A 120 5.49 14.88 6.88
CA ASP A 120 4.14 15.06 7.39
C ASP A 120 3.31 13.77 7.24
N PHE A 121 3.65 12.77 8.06
CA PHE A 121 3.04 11.44 7.99
C PHE A 121 1.51 11.45 8.18
N ASP A 122 1.02 12.19 9.17
CA ASP A 122 -0.41 12.18 9.51
C ASP A 122 -1.26 12.80 8.39
N THR A 123 -0.80 13.90 7.79
CA THR A 123 -1.42 14.55 6.63
C THR A 123 -1.54 13.58 5.45
N CYS A 124 -0.48 12.81 5.17
CA CYS A 124 -0.51 11.80 4.11
C CYS A 124 -1.58 10.73 4.34
N ILE A 125 -1.71 10.25 5.58
CA ILE A 125 -2.72 9.25 5.94
C ILE A 125 -4.13 9.86 5.85
N ASP A 126 -4.30 11.10 6.30
CA ASP A 126 -5.59 11.78 6.26
C ASP A 126 -6.03 12.11 4.83
N GLN A 127 -5.09 12.36 3.91
CA GLN A 127 -5.37 12.46 2.48
C GLN A 127 -5.95 11.14 1.92
N ILE A 128 -5.39 9.99 2.31
CA ILE A 128 -5.92 8.67 1.90
C ILE A 128 -7.33 8.47 2.46
N ILE A 129 -7.55 8.80 3.73
CA ILE A 129 -8.85 8.67 4.40
C ILE A 129 -9.90 9.51 3.69
N THR A 130 -9.58 10.78 3.46
CA THR A 130 -10.43 11.74 2.74
C THR A 130 -10.83 11.18 1.37
N ALA A 131 -9.88 10.64 0.61
CA ALA A 131 -10.15 10.06 -0.70
C ALA A 131 -10.99 8.78 -0.64
N VAL A 132 -10.81 7.94 0.38
CA VAL A 132 -11.59 6.70 0.56
C VAL A 132 -13.04 6.98 0.98
N PHE A 133 -13.25 7.99 1.82
CA PHE A 133 -14.58 8.32 2.33
C PHE A 133 -15.31 9.38 1.47
N GLY A 134 -14.62 10.04 0.54
CA GLY A 134 -15.22 11.06 -0.34
C GLY A 134 -15.67 12.32 0.40
N VAL A 135 -15.22 12.53 1.64
CA VAL A 135 -15.57 13.69 2.48
C VAL A 135 -14.41 14.66 2.43
N LYS A 136 -14.63 15.92 2.02
CA LYS A 136 -13.69 17.01 2.33
C LYS A 136 -13.68 17.17 3.85
N VAL A 137 -12.65 16.67 4.52
CA VAL A 137 -12.49 16.83 5.97
C VAL A 137 -12.11 18.28 6.22
N SER A 138 -13.09 19.14 6.51
CA SER A 138 -12.89 20.56 6.82
C SER A 138 -13.08 20.89 8.32
N SER A 139 -13.21 19.90 9.20
CA SER A 139 -13.15 20.13 10.66
C SER A 139 -12.98 18.83 11.46
N GLU A 140 -12.22 18.91 12.56
CA GLU A 140 -11.91 17.82 13.51
C GLU A 140 -13.16 17.09 14.03
N SER A 141 -14.31 17.77 14.06
CA SER A 141 -15.59 17.22 14.51
C SER A 141 -16.10 16.04 13.67
N GLN A 142 -15.66 15.90 12.41
CA GLN A 142 -16.13 14.82 11.52
C GLN A 142 -15.36 13.50 11.64
N LEU A 143 -14.17 13.52 12.25
CA LEU A 143 -13.33 12.34 12.48
C LEU A 143 -14.03 11.34 13.43
N VAL A 144 -14.87 11.84 14.33
CA VAL A 144 -15.70 11.04 15.25
C VAL A 144 -16.86 10.34 14.50
N ALA A 145 -17.51 11.03 13.55
CA ALA A 145 -18.63 10.46 12.78
C ALA A 145 -18.19 9.33 11.82
N LEU A 146 -16.98 9.44 11.24
CA LEU A 146 -16.39 8.40 10.39
C LEU A 146 -16.00 7.14 11.19
N LYS A 147 -15.49 7.29 12.43
CA LYS A 147 -15.24 6.16 13.35
C LYS A 147 -16.52 5.37 13.66
N ILE A 148 -17.68 6.05 13.73
CA ILE A 148 -18.98 5.40 13.99
C ILE A 148 -19.47 4.60 12.78
N LYS A 149 -19.30 5.10 11.55
CA LYS A 149 -19.69 4.37 10.32
C LYS A 149 -18.80 3.14 10.06
N ALA A 150 -17.49 3.24 10.31
CA ALA A 150 -16.56 2.11 10.16
C ALA A 150 -16.88 0.93 11.11
N LYS A 151 -17.36 1.22 12.34
CA LYS A 151 -17.77 0.18 13.31
C LYS A 151 -19.06 -0.55 12.93
N ARG A 152 -19.96 0.07 12.16
CA ARG A 152 -21.25 -0.54 11.75
C ARG A 152 -21.14 -1.53 10.59
N GLY A 153 -20.03 -1.57 9.86
CA GLY A 153 -19.80 -2.48 8.73
C GLY A 153 -19.23 -3.86 9.08
N SER A 154 -19.10 -4.20 10.37
CA SER A 154 -18.50 -5.45 10.84
C SER A 154 -19.48 -6.28 11.69
N SER A 155 -20.65 -6.58 11.15
CA SER A 155 -21.51 -7.64 11.68
C SER A 155 -22.23 -8.36 10.55
N LYS A 156 -21.68 -9.50 10.14
CA LYS A 156 -22.38 -10.80 9.91
C LYS A 156 -21.51 -11.70 9.01
N GLY A 157 -21.33 -12.92 9.49
CA GLY A 157 -20.47 -13.93 8.86
C GLY A 157 -19.76 -14.87 9.85
N LYS A 158 -20.30 -15.09 11.07
CA LYS A 158 -19.94 -16.29 11.85
C LYS A 158 -20.56 -17.49 11.14
N CYS A 159 -19.78 -18.17 10.30
CA CYS A 159 -20.13 -19.53 9.87
C CYS A 159 -19.53 -20.50 10.90
N ILE A 160 -20.44 -21.18 11.59
CA ILE A 160 -20.20 -21.95 12.80
C ILE A 160 -19.55 -23.26 12.38
N HIS A 161 -18.29 -23.48 12.78
CA HIS A 161 -17.61 -24.77 12.62
C HIS A 161 -18.32 -25.81 13.48
N ARG A 162 -19.19 -26.61 12.87
CA ARG A 162 -19.92 -27.70 13.54
C ARG A 162 -18.94 -28.85 13.78
N LYS A 163 -18.26 -28.81 14.94
CA LYS A 163 -17.48 -29.95 15.46
C LYS A 163 -18.42 -31.15 15.62
N ARG A 164 -18.30 -32.15 14.73
CA ARG A 164 -18.85 -33.49 14.97
C ARG A 164 -18.06 -34.12 16.12
N LYS A 165 -18.57 -33.99 17.34
CA LYS A 165 -18.18 -34.86 18.46
C LYS A 165 -18.70 -36.26 18.12
N ARG A 166 -17.81 -37.21 17.81
CA ARG A 166 -18.13 -38.64 17.91
C ARG A 166 -18.24 -38.94 19.40
N ALA A 167 -19.46 -39.20 19.86
CA ALA A 167 -19.71 -39.72 21.18
C ALA A 167 -19.33 -41.20 21.18
N ILE A 168 -18.41 -41.54 22.07
CA ILE A 168 -18.12 -42.89 22.53
C ILE A 168 -19.24 -43.22 23.53
N ILE A 169 -19.93 -44.34 23.34
CA ILE A 169 -20.65 -45.02 24.42
C ILE A 169 -20.10 -46.46 24.47
N PRO A 170 -19.65 -46.93 25.65
CA PRO A 170 -19.09 -48.26 25.87
C PRO A 170 -20.16 -49.28 26.32
N THR A 171 -19.71 -50.52 26.57
CA THR A 171 -20.37 -51.71 27.20
C THR A 171 -21.06 -52.67 26.22
N PHE A 172 -20.96 -54.01 26.30
CA PHE A 172 -20.32 -54.97 27.23
C PHE A 172 -20.20 -56.34 26.47
N PRO A 173 -19.47 -57.34 27.01
CA PRO A 173 -19.18 -58.63 26.36
C PRO A 173 -20.25 -59.70 26.63
N TRP A 174 -20.18 -60.81 25.88
CA TRP A 174 -20.51 -62.22 26.21
C TRP A 174 -21.23 -62.97 25.08
N VAL A 175 -20.82 -64.24 24.94
CA VAL A 175 -21.53 -65.44 24.45
C VAL A 175 -21.29 -65.93 23.00
N CYS A 176 -20.72 -67.15 22.99
CA CYS A 176 -20.57 -68.20 21.96
C CYS A 176 -19.56 -68.01 20.84
#